data_AF-A0A7C1CBK8-F1
#
_entry.id   AF-A0A7C1CBK8-F1
#
_cell.length_a   1.000
_cell.length_b   1.000
_cell.length_c   1.000
_cell.angle_alpha   90.00
_cell.angle_beta   90.00
_cell.angle_gamma   90.00
#
_symmetry.space_group_name_H-M   'P 1'
#
loop_
_entity.id
_entity.type
_entity.pdbx_description
1 polymer ?
#
loop_
_entity_poly.entity_id
_entity_poly.type
_entity_poly.pdbx_seq_one_letter_code
_entity_poly.pdbx_strand_id
1 'polypeptide(L)'
;MGRRRRKVIKIPKKKLPKVFLCPKCSQQSIRIKIIEENENWKRAVVQCGNVNCGYKKEMQVKPFFKEIDIYCQFIDEFYGS
;
A
#
# COMPACT_ATOMS: atom_id res chain seq x y z
N MET A 1 3.34 -42.55 31.62
CA MET A 1 2.67 -41.25 31.92
C MET A 1 3.23 -40.16 31.02
N GLY A 2 2.57 -39.91 29.89
CA GLY A 2 3.08 -39.01 28.85
C GLY A 2 2.80 -37.54 29.14
N ARG A 3 3.82 -36.69 28.97
CA ARG A 3 3.67 -35.23 29.00
C ARG A 3 2.85 -34.79 27.79
N ARG A 4 1.59 -34.40 27.99
CA ARG A 4 0.78 -33.73 26.95
C ARG A 4 1.46 -32.41 26.59
N ARG A 5 2.00 -32.32 25.37
CA ARG A 5 2.55 -31.08 24.82
C ARG A 5 1.44 -30.03 24.74
N ARG A 6 1.65 -28.88 25.38
CA ARG A 6 0.78 -27.70 25.22
C ARG A 6 0.91 -27.21 23.77
N LYS A 7 -0.23 -26.95 23.12
CA LYS A 7 -0.27 -26.39 21.76
C LYS A 7 0.27 -24.97 21.82
N VAL A 8 1.38 -24.70 21.15
CA VAL A 8 1.92 -23.34 21.01
C VAL A 8 0.97 -22.57 20.11
N ILE A 9 0.25 -21.61 20.68
CA ILE A 9 -0.61 -20.69 19.92
C ILE A 9 0.31 -19.63 19.32
N LYS A 10 0.48 -19.64 18.00
CA LYS A 10 1.20 -18.58 17.29
C LYS A 10 0.23 -17.42 17.04
N ILE A 11 0.37 -16.34 17.79
CA ILE A 11 -0.40 -15.11 17.53
C ILE A 11 0.06 -14.51 16.19
N PRO A 12 -0.83 -14.30 15.21
CA PRO A 12 -0.47 -13.60 13.98
C PRO A 12 -0.14 -12.13 14.29
N LYS A 13 1.01 -11.66 13.81
CA LYS A 13 1.39 -10.25 13.93
C LYS A 13 0.52 -9.40 12.98
N LYS A 14 -0.07 -8.32 13.48
CA LYS A 14 -0.80 -7.34 12.66
C LYS A 14 0.17 -6.72 11.64
N LYS A 15 -0.23 -6.67 10.36
CA LYS A 15 0.54 -6.07 9.26
C LYS A 15 -0.25 -4.91 8.67
N LEU A 16 0.46 -3.90 8.19
CA LEU A 16 -0.15 -2.81 7.46
C LEU A 16 -0.75 -3.33 6.14
N PRO A 17 -1.90 -2.78 5.71
CA PRO A 17 -2.50 -3.15 4.44
C PRO A 17 -1.59 -2.75 3.27
N LYS A 18 -1.55 -3.60 2.23
CA LYS A 18 -0.79 -3.37 1.00
C LYS A 18 -1.67 -3.03 -0.21
N VAL A 19 -2.99 -3.12 -0.02
CA VAL A 19 -3.99 -2.91 -1.06
C VAL A 19 -4.95 -1.85 -0.56
N PHE A 20 -5.18 -0.83 -1.40
CA PHE A 20 -5.97 0.34 -1.06
C PHE A 20 -7.16 0.51 -2.00
N LEU A 21 -8.11 1.35 -1.58
CA LEU A 21 -9.35 1.60 -2.30
C LEU A 21 -9.14 2.65 -3.41
N CYS A 22 -9.65 2.40 -4.60
CA CYS A 22 -9.54 3.36 -5.70
C CYS A 22 -10.66 4.41 -5.63
N PRO A 23 -10.35 5.72 -5.63
CA PRO A 23 -11.39 6.75 -5.58
C PRO A 23 -12.23 6.82 -6.87
N LYS A 24 -11.70 6.36 -8.01
CA LYS A 24 -12.44 6.31 -9.29
C LYS A 24 -13.44 5.16 -9.40
N CYS A 25 -13.05 3.95 -8.98
CA CYS A 25 -13.85 2.73 -9.20
C CYS A 25 -14.35 2.07 -7.92
N SER A 26 -14.14 2.71 -6.77
CA SER A 26 -14.55 2.27 -5.41
C SER A 26 -14.12 0.85 -4.99
N GLN A 27 -13.27 0.19 -5.78
CA GLN A 27 -12.76 -1.14 -5.52
C GLN A 27 -11.39 -1.11 -4.85
N GLN A 28 -11.12 -2.10 -3.99
CA GLN A 28 -9.81 -2.32 -3.35
C GLN A 28 -8.82 -2.91 -4.35
N SER A 29 -8.26 -2.07 -5.21
CA SER A 29 -7.39 -2.51 -6.31
C SER A 29 -6.15 -1.66 -6.50
N ILE A 30 -5.92 -0.65 -5.67
CA ILE A 30 -4.70 0.15 -5.74
C ILE A 30 -3.54 -0.62 -5.13
N ARG A 31 -2.47 -0.77 -5.90
CA ARG A 31 -1.16 -1.26 -5.47
C ARG A 31 -0.13 -0.18 -5.67
N ILE A 32 0.76 -0.04 -4.71
CA ILE A 32 1.82 0.96 -4.72
C ILE A 32 3.14 0.22 -4.87
N LYS A 33 3.91 0.58 -5.89
CA LYS A 33 5.22 0.03 -6.16
C LYS A 33 6.26 1.12 -6.04
N ILE A 34 7.27 0.89 -5.24
CA ILE A 34 8.43 1.77 -5.15
C ILE A 34 9.43 1.29 -6.19
N ILE A 35 9.83 2.16 -7.11
CA ILE A 35 10.75 1.80 -8.21
C ILE A 35 12.17 2.23 -7.87
N GLU A 36 12.35 3.41 -7.31
CA GLU A 36 13.67 3.96 -6.98
C GLU A 36 13.63 4.64 -5.61
N GLU A 37 14.68 4.45 -4.82
CA GLU A 37 14.88 5.10 -3.53
C GLU A 37 16.30 5.69 -3.50
N ASN A 38 16.39 7.02 -3.50
CA ASN A 38 17.62 7.78 -3.30
C ASN A 38 17.57 8.46 -1.92
N GLU A 39 18.71 8.89 -1.39
CA GLU A 39 18.81 9.53 -0.06
C GLU A 39 17.86 10.72 0.14
N ASN A 40 17.55 11.47 -0.92
CA ASN A 40 16.65 12.62 -0.85
C ASN A 40 15.22 12.36 -1.35
N TRP A 41 15.00 11.39 -2.23
CA TRP A 41 13.70 11.23 -2.90
C TRP A 41 13.44 9.80 -3.35
N LYS A 42 12.16 9.43 -3.37
CA LYS A 42 11.67 8.08 -3.67
C LYS A 42 10.59 8.16 -4.74
N ARG A 43 10.73 7.36 -5.80
CA ARG A 43 9.72 7.26 -6.87
C ARG A 43 8.77 6.12 -6.58
N ALA A 44 7.50 6.47 -6.39
CA ALA A 44 6.42 5.52 -6.20
C ALA A 44 5.46 5.56 -7.37
N VAL A 45 4.99 4.39 -7.78
CA VAL A 45 3.98 4.20 -8.81
C VAL A 45 2.74 3.62 -8.17
N VAL A 46 1.66 4.39 -8.23
CA VAL A 46 0.32 4.01 -7.81
C VAL A 46 -0.38 3.42 -9.04
N GLN A 47 -0.75 2.15 -8.96
CA GLN A 47 -1.43 1.45 -10.05
C GLN A 47 -2.74 0.84 -9.55
N CYS A 48 -3.84 1.18 -10.23
CA CYS A 48 -5.11 0.49 -10.07
C CYS A 48 -5.10 -0.80 -10.91
N GLY A 49 -5.30 -1.94 -10.25
CA GLY A 49 -5.40 -3.25 -10.89
C GLY A 49 -6.76 -3.55 -11.54
N ASN A 50 -7.72 -2.63 -11.49
CA ASN A 50 -9.02 -2.82 -12.12
C ASN A 50 -8.95 -2.48 -13.63
N VAL A 51 -9.33 -3.44 -14.46
CA VAL A 51 -9.31 -3.37 -15.94
C VAL A 51 -10.12 -2.19 -16.48
N ASN A 52 -11.20 -1.79 -15.80
CA ASN A 52 -12.05 -0.69 -16.26
C ASN A 52 -11.50 0.70 -15.92
N CYS A 53 -10.54 0.80 -14.99
CA CYS A 53 -9.98 2.08 -14.55
C CYS A 53 -8.56 2.29 -15.08
N GLY A 54 -7.70 1.25 -15.01
CA GLY A 54 -6.33 1.27 -15.54
C GLY A 54 -5.43 2.39 -15.00
N TYR A 55 -5.85 3.07 -13.93
CA TYR A 55 -5.21 4.30 -13.49
C TYR A 55 -3.79 4.03 -13.00
N LYS A 56 -2.82 4.69 -13.61
CA LYS A 56 -1.41 4.64 -13.23
C LYS A 56 -0.92 6.05 -13.01
N LYS A 57 -0.32 6.31 -11.86
CA LYS A 57 0.30 7.60 -11.53
C LYS A 57 1.66 7.38 -10.91
N GLU A 58 2.62 8.20 -11.32
CA GLU A 58 3.97 8.20 -10.79
C GLU A 58 4.12 9.45 -9.92
N MET A 59 4.59 9.27 -8.68
CA MET A 59 4.74 10.35 -7.71
C MET A 59 6.12 10.29 -7.07
N GLN A 60 6.72 11.46 -6.89
CA GLN A 60 7.94 11.61 -6.10
C GLN A 60 7.55 11.91 -4.67
N VAL A 61 7.98 11.06 -3.75
CA VAL A 61 7.72 11.18 -2.32
C VAL A 61 9.02 11.20 -1.54
N LYS A 62 8.97 11.73 -0.31
CA LYS A 62 10.10 11.68 0.62
C LYS A 62 10.46 10.21 0.96
N PRO A 63 11.73 9.91 1.24
CA PRO A 63 12.21 8.53 1.46
C PRO A 63 11.54 7.83 2.67
N PHE A 64 11.17 8.58 3.71
CA PHE A 64 10.54 8.01 4.91
C PHE A 64 9.09 7.54 4.70
N PHE A 65 8.44 7.96 3.62
CA PHE A 65 7.04 7.61 3.39
C PHE A 65 6.83 6.13 3.09
N LYS A 66 5.76 5.60 3.67
CA LYS A 66 5.29 4.24 3.46
C LYS A 66 4.19 4.23 2.39
N GLU A 67 3.79 3.03 1.99
CA GLU A 67 2.72 2.80 1.03
C GLU A 67 1.43 3.56 1.40
N ILE A 68 1.08 3.60 2.69
CA ILE A 68 -0.10 4.33 3.20
C ILE A 68 0.01 5.82 2.96
N ASP A 69 1.16 6.43 3.23
CA ASP A 69 1.32 7.88 3.12
C ASP A 69 1.25 8.33 1.65
N ILE A 70 1.82 7.51 0.75
CA ILE A 70 1.72 7.71 -0.70
C ILE A 70 0.26 7.63 -1.15
N TYR A 71 -0.52 6.70 -0.58
CA TYR A 71 -1.95 6.59 -0.85
C TYR A 71 -2.73 7.81 -0.35
N CYS A 72 -2.45 8.32 0.85
CA CYS A 72 -3.09 9.52 1.38
C CYS A 72 -2.82 10.74 0.49
N GLN A 73 -1.55 10.98 0.13
CA GLN A 73 -1.20 12.08 -0.77
C GLN A 73 -1.89 11.95 -2.14
N PHE A 74 -2.00 10.72 -2.66
CA PHE A 74 -2.73 10.46 -3.89
C PHE A 74 -4.22 10.81 -3.78
N ILE A 75 -4.88 10.46 -2.67
CA ILE A 75 -6.29 10.81 -2.42
C ILE A 75 -6.45 12.33 -2.34
N ASP A 76 -5.59 12.99 -1.57
CA ASP A 76 -5.65 14.43 -1.36
C ASP A 76 -5.50 15.17 -2.69
N GLU A 77 -4.60 14.73 -3.57
CA GLU A 77 -4.43 15.31 -4.90
C GLU A 77 -5.61 14.97 -5.84
N PHE A 78 -6.23 13.80 -5.68
CA PHE A 78 -7.37 13.38 -6.48
C PHE A 78 -8.64 14.18 -6.16
N TYR A 79 -8.90 14.47 -4.89
CA TYR A 79 -10.07 15.24 -4.45
C TYR A 79 -9.82 16.73 -4.28
N GLY A 80 -8.56 17.15 -4.18
CA GLY A 80 -8.16 18.56 -4.07
C GLY A 80 -8.14 19.32 -5.40
N SER A 81 -8.53 18.65 -6.51
CA SER A 81 -8.68 19.25 -7.84
C SER A 81 -10.14 19.60 -8.13
#